data_AF-A0A023DJM9-F1
#
_entry.id   AF-A0A023DJM9-F1
#
_cell.length_a   1.000
_cell.length_b   1.000
_cell.length_c   1.000
_cell.angle_alpha   90.00
_cell.angle_beta   90.00
_cell.angle_gamma   90.00
#
_symmetry.space_group_name_H-M   'P 1'
#
loop_
_entity.id
_entity.type
_entity.pdbx_description
1 polymer ?
#
loop_
_entity_poly.entity_id
_entity_poly.type
_entity_poly.pdbx_seq_one_letter_code
_entity_poly.pdbx_strand_id
1 'polypeptide(L)'
;MSWKKMIGWILGIVVGGGVIVASLAFYVFIVLGNLDKGKSIVKKPDNESSVVEASANESEDVDKKVVNEPVDKSVVTLADGTDGHSFISKYHEFYNDTLCWGRIDTASYSEQAQTASEILQSLEDVKITNKDIAKDFESIKENAKIVVKEDNREAMRQLHRLFHDLDIYFNGYDYHQTFGVTEFTGE
;
A
#
# COMPACT_ATOMS: atom_id res chain seq x y z
N MET A 1 -34.97 45.37 -23.00
CA MET A 1 -35.13 44.02 -23.59
C MET A 1 -35.66 43.10 -22.48
N SER A 2 -36.68 42.27 -22.72
CA SER A 2 -37.44 41.62 -21.62
C SER A 2 -36.77 40.36 -21.06
N TRP A 3 -36.67 40.29 -19.72
CA TRP A 3 -36.14 39.18 -18.90
C TRP A 3 -36.61 37.80 -19.38
N LYS A 4 -37.88 37.69 -19.82
CA LYS A 4 -38.50 36.43 -20.25
C LYS A 4 -37.81 35.76 -21.46
N LYS A 5 -36.98 36.50 -22.23
CA LYS A 5 -36.19 35.91 -23.33
C LYS A 5 -34.87 35.27 -22.89
N MET A 6 -34.42 35.49 -21.66
CA MET A 6 -33.11 35.02 -21.19
C MET A 6 -33.15 33.59 -20.63
N ILE A 7 -34.29 33.16 -20.08
CA ILE A 7 -34.47 31.83 -19.48
C ILE A 7 -34.50 30.72 -20.56
N GLY A 8 -34.96 31.05 -21.77
CA GLY A 8 -35.05 30.10 -22.90
C GLY A 8 -33.71 29.61 -23.44
N TRP A 9 -32.57 30.19 -23.04
CA TRP A 9 -31.24 29.74 -23.45
C TRP A 9 -30.60 28.73 -22.48
N ILE A 10 -31.06 28.66 -21.23
CA ILE A 10 -30.47 27.75 -20.23
C ILE A 10 -31.02 26.31 -20.38
N LEU A 11 -32.24 26.14 -20.91
CA LEU A 11 -32.82 24.83 -21.24
C LEU A 11 -32.32 24.24 -22.57
N GLY A 12 -31.41 24.93 -23.28
CA GLY A 12 -30.80 24.48 -24.54
C GLY A 12 -29.53 23.62 -24.38
N ILE A 13 -29.10 23.31 -23.15
CA ILE A 13 -27.86 22.57 -22.86
C ILE A 13 -28.18 21.18 -22.28
N VAL A 14 -28.81 20.32 -23.09
CA VAL A 14 -29.07 18.91 -22.73
C VAL A 14 -28.68 17.93 -23.86
N VAL A 15 -28.30 18.41 -25.06
CA VAL A 15 -27.84 17.53 -26.15
C VAL A 15 -26.53 18.05 -26.76
N GLY A 16 -25.42 17.40 -26.40
CA GLY A 16 -24.09 17.63 -26.96
C GLY A 16 -23.11 18.37 -26.04
N GLY A 17 -22.33 17.62 -25.24
CA GLY A 17 -21.08 18.13 -24.65
C GLY A 17 -21.02 18.40 -23.14
N GLY A 18 -21.50 17.49 -22.28
CA GLY A 18 -20.93 17.31 -20.93
C GLY A 18 -19.80 16.27 -20.97
N VAL A 19 -18.70 16.35 -20.22
CA VAL A 19 -18.40 17.13 -19.01
C VAL A 19 -16.92 17.54 -19.00
N ILE A 20 -16.58 18.83 -19.10
CA ILE A 20 -15.18 19.32 -18.94
C ILE A 20 -15.04 20.57 -18.04
N VAL A 21 -16.08 21.39 -17.86
CA VAL A 21 -15.93 22.73 -17.22
C VAL A 21 -16.01 22.69 -15.66
N ALA A 22 -16.24 21.55 -15.03
CA ALA A 22 -16.34 21.44 -13.57
C ALA A 22 -14.98 21.34 -12.83
N SER A 23 -13.89 21.01 -13.53
CA SER A 23 -12.60 20.67 -12.91
C SER A 23 -11.73 21.87 -12.50
N LEU A 24 -11.82 23.00 -13.22
CA LEU A 24 -10.94 24.16 -12.96
C LEU A 24 -11.34 24.96 -11.71
N ALA A 25 -12.64 25.08 -11.41
CA ALA A 25 -13.12 25.81 -10.23
C ALA A 25 -12.74 25.12 -8.90
N PHE A 26 -12.73 23.78 -8.89
CA PHE A 26 -12.37 22.99 -7.70
C PHE A 26 -10.87 23.07 -7.40
N TYR A 27 -10.03 23.06 -8.44
CA TYR A 27 -8.57 23.16 -8.29
C TYR A 27 -8.13 24.51 -7.73
N VAL A 28 -8.74 25.62 -8.19
CA VAL A 28 -8.47 26.97 -7.65
C VAL A 28 -8.84 27.08 -6.17
N PHE A 29 -9.92 26.41 -5.73
CA PHE A 29 -10.32 26.43 -4.31
C PHE A 29 -9.33 25.67 -3.41
N ILE A 30 -8.77 24.55 -3.86
CA ILE A 30 -7.75 23.79 -3.12
C ILE A 30 -6.39 24.54 -3.08
N VAL A 31 -5.99 25.18 -4.17
CA VAL A 31 -4.73 25.94 -4.23
C VAL A 31 -4.77 27.21 -3.39
N LEU A 32 -5.90 27.94 -3.38
CA LEU A 32 -6.06 29.14 -2.54
C LEU A 32 -6.39 28.84 -1.07
N GLY A 33 -7.08 27.73 -0.78
CA GLY A 33 -7.43 27.32 0.59
C GLY A 33 -6.23 26.95 1.47
N ASN A 34 -5.09 26.62 0.86
CA ASN A 34 -3.83 26.32 1.56
C ASN A 34 -2.91 27.55 1.73
N LEU A 35 -3.33 28.74 1.32
CA LEU A 35 -2.46 29.93 1.27
C LEU A 35 -2.69 30.96 2.40
N ASP A 36 -3.42 30.61 3.47
CA ASP A 36 -3.73 31.55 4.57
C ASP A 36 -3.58 30.97 6.00
N LYS A 37 -2.41 30.35 6.28
CA LYS A 37 -1.95 30.07 7.66
C LYS A 37 -0.44 30.27 7.78
N GLY A 38 0.03 31.50 7.90
CA GLY A 38 1.47 31.72 8.08
C GLY A 38 2.01 33.15 8.08
N LYS A 39 1.42 34.11 8.83
CA LYS A 39 2.13 35.37 9.13
C LYS A 39 1.74 36.04 10.44
N SER A 40 2.36 35.62 11.54
CA SER A 40 2.60 36.51 12.69
C SER A 40 4.09 36.85 12.73
N ILE A 41 4.41 38.14 12.80
CA ILE A 41 5.80 38.63 12.75
C ILE A 41 6.34 38.71 14.17
N VAL A 42 7.36 37.91 14.48
CA VAL A 42 8.25 38.14 15.64
C VAL A 42 9.50 38.86 15.15
N LYS A 43 9.91 39.93 15.85
CA LYS A 43 11.22 40.57 15.65
C LYS A 43 12.27 39.91 16.55
N LYS A 44 13.44 39.61 15.98
CA LYS A 44 14.70 39.24 16.68
C LYS A 44 15.08 40.30 17.74
N PRO A 45 15.79 39.96 18.83
CA PRO A 45 17.18 39.43 18.84
C PRO A 45 17.37 38.15 19.70
N ASP A 46 18.53 37.48 19.80
CA ASP A 46 19.59 37.13 18.81
C ASP A 46 20.58 36.09 19.41
N ASN A 47 21.61 35.70 18.62
CA ASN A 47 22.77 34.86 18.96
C ASN A 47 22.58 33.33 19.07
N GLU A 48 23.70 32.64 18.80
CA GLU A 48 24.06 31.24 19.05
C GLU A 48 23.60 30.16 18.05
N SER A 49 24.40 29.09 18.01
CA SER A 49 24.56 28.15 16.89
C SER A 49 24.00 26.77 17.22
N SER A 50 23.08 26.26 16.40
CA SER A 50 22.86 24.82 16.26
C SER A 50 22.28 24.46 14.89
N VAL A 51 22.69 23.29 14.40
CA VAL A 51 22.19 22.63 13.17
C VAL A 51 20.85 21.95 13.49
N VAL A 52 20.25 21.28 12.50
CA VAL A 52 19.09 20.35 12.53
C VAL A 52 17.71 20.99 12.81
N GLU A 53 16.60 20.51 12.23
CA GLU A 53 16.40 19.43 11.24
C GLU A 53 15.16 19.70 10.37
N ALA A 54 15.13 19.12 9.17
CA ALA A 54 13.88 18.93 8.45
C ALA A 54 13.22 17.66 8.99
N SER A 55 11.98 17.76 9.48
CA SER A 55 11.22 16.59 9.92
C SER A 55 10.77 15.78 8.69
N ALA A 56 11.66 14.90 8.23
CA ALA A 56 11.23 13.68 7.59
C ALA A 56 10.48 12.87 8.65
N ASN A 57 9.23 12.52 8.37
CA ASN A 57 8.49 11.61 9.23
C ASN A 57 8.88 10.20 8.79
N GLU A 58 10.07 9.77 9.20
CA GLU A 58 10.54 8.41 9.02
C GLU A 58 9.59 7.49 9.80
N SER A 59 8.84 6.66 9.07
CA SER A 59 8.25 5.46 9.64
C SER A 59 9.40 4.49 9.90
N GLU A 60 10.12 4.70 11.00
CA GLU A 60 11.12 3.75 11.47
C GLU A 60 10.44 2.39 11.64
N ASP A 61 10.89 1.43 10.84
CA ASP A 61 10.60 0.02 11.02
C ASP A 61 11.45 -0.48 12.20
N VAL A 62 10.99 -0.18 13.41
CA VAL A 62 11.68 -0.50 14.68
C VAL A 62 11.78 -2.02 14.91
N ASP A 63 11.06 -2.81 14.11
CA ASP A 63 10.75 -4.21 14.36
C ASP A 63 11.59 -5.22 13.54
N LYS A 64 12.31 -4.79 12.49
CA LYS A 64 13.21 -5.64 11.68
C LYS A 64 14.54 -6.04 12.37
N LYS A 65 14.52 -6.30 13.67
CA LYS A 65 15.66 -6.87 14.39
C LYS A 65 15.68 -8.39 14.22
N VAL A 66 16.73 -8.91 13.58
CA VAL A 66 16.98 -10.36 13.53
C VAL A 66 17.29 -10.86 14.95
N VAL A 67 16.44 -11.75 15.47
CA VAL A 67 16.50 -12.36 16.81
C VAL A 67 16.38 -13.88 16.79
N ASN A 68 15.90 -14.45 15.69
CA ASN A 68 15.80 -15.89 15.42
C ASN A 68 16.69 -16.27 14.22
N GLU A 69 16.86 -17.57 13.96
CA GLU A 69 17.59 -18.04 12.78
C GLU A 69 16.71 -17.90 11.51
N PRO A 70 17.16 -17.17 10.47
CA PRO A 70 16.43 -17.05 9.20
C PRO A 70 16.29 -18.40 8.49
N VAL A 71 15.20 -18.58 7.73
CA VAL A 71 15.00 -19.74 6.84
C VAL A 71 16.14 -19.84 5.82
N ASP A 72 16.53 -21.05 5.41
CA ASP A 72 17.53 -21.22 4.34
C ASP A 72 16.98 -20.73 2.99
N LYS A 73 17.74 -19.87 2.30
CA LYS A 73 17.34 -19.23 1.02
C LYS A 73 17.00 -20.21 -0.10
N SER A 74 17.44 -21.48 -0.03
CA SER A 74 17.13 -22.52 -1.01
C SER A 74 15.74 -23.16 -0.82
N VAL A 75 15.04 -22.87 0.28
CA VAL A 75 13.71 -23.43 0.58
C VAL A 75 12.64 -22.93 -0.40
N VAL A 76 12.79 -21.70 -0.89
CA VAL A 76 11.93 -21.09 -1.93
C VAL A 76 12.77 -20.44 -3.00
N THR A 77 12.53 -20.80 -4.26
CA THR A 77 13.19 -20.17 -5.43
C THR A 77 12.16 -19.92 -6.54
N LEU A 78 12.06 -18.67 -6.99
CA LEU A 78 11.18 -18.27 -8.08
C LEU A 78 11.78 -18.58 -9.47
N ALA A 79 10.95 -18.49 -10.50
CA ALA A 79 11.31 -18.82 -11.88
C ALA A 79 12.45 -17.95 -12.45
N ASP A 80 12.53 -16.69 -12.01
CA ASP A 80 13.56 -15.71 -12.37
C ASP A 80 14.86 -15.84 -11.55
N GLY A 81 14.88 -16.74 -10.55
CA GLY A 81 15.99 -16.91 -9.61
C GLY A 81 15.90 -16.06 -8.35
N THR A 82 14.82 -15.30 -8.15
CA THR A 82 14.57 -14.55 -6.90
C THR A 82 14.36 -15.52 -5.73
N ASP A 83 15.00 -15.24 -4.59
CA ASP A 83 14.85 -16.04 -3.37
C ASP A 83 13.57 -15.68 -2.60
N GLY A 84 13.06 -16.61 -1.80
CA GLY A 84 11.80 -16.43 -1.06
C GLY A 84 11.77 -15.18 -0.17
N HIS A 85 12.88 -14.82 0.48
CA HIS A 85 12.94 -13.66 1.38
C HIS A 85 12.71 -12.38 0.58
N SER A 86 13.46 -12.21 -0.51
CA SER A 86 13.35 -11.06 -1.41
C SER A 86 11.93 -10.91 -1.98
N PHE A 87 11.26 -12.02 -2.31
CA PHE A 87 9.87 -12.03 -2.75
C PHE A 87 8.90 -11.64 -1.61
N ILE A 88 9.03 -12.25 -0.43
CA ILE A 88 8.14 -12.04 0.72
C ILE A 88 8.24 -10.60 1.23
N SER A 89 9.45 -10.10 1.50
CA SER A 89 9.66 -8.75 2.03
C SER A 89 9.13 -7.66 1.08
N LYS A 90 9.30 -7.83 -0.24
CA LYS A 90 8.74 -6.89 -1.26
C LYS A 90 7.23 -6.73 -1.10
N TYR A 91 6.50 -7.84 -0.98
CA TYR A 91 5.04 -7.78 -0.92
C TYR A 91 4.54 -7.45 0.50
N HIS A 92 5.27 -7.82 1.55
CA HIS A 92 5.01 -7.30 2.90
C HIS A 92 5.10 -5.77 2.93
N GLU A 93 6.18 -5.17 2.40
CA GLU A 93 6.36 -3.71 2.32
C GLU A 93 5.20 -3.03 1.58
N PHE A 94 4.82 -3.56 0.39
CA PHE A 94 3.65 -3.07 -0.36
C PHE A 94 2.36 -3.08 0.48
N TYR A 95 2.06 -4.20 1.15
CA TYR A 95 0.82 -4.31 1.93
C TYR A 95 0.84 -3.47 3.21
N ASN A 96 2.00 -3.31 3.84
CA ASN A 96 2.19 -2.40 4.96
C ASN A 96 1.89 -0.95 4.53
N ASP A 97 2.54 -0.46 3.47
CA ASP A 97 2.39 0.91 2.97
C ASP A 97 0.96 1.24 2.53
N THR A 98 0.26 0.26 1.95
CA THR A 98 -1.07 0.47 1.35
C THR A 98 -2.23 0.18 2.30
N LEU A 99 -2.09 -0.74 3.27
CA LEU A 99 -3.21 -1.21 4.11
C LEU A 99 -3.09 -0.88 5.61
N CYS A 100 -1.88 -0.66 6.15
CA CYS A 100 -1.71 -0.30 7.57
C CYS A 100 -2.27 1.09 7.90
N TRP A 101 -2.24 1.46 9.18
CA TRP A 101 -2.68 2.77 9.68
C TRP A 101 -4.16 3.11 9.32
N GLY A 102 -5.00 2.07 9.24
CA GLY A 102 -6.42 2.18 8.89
C GLY A 102 -6.71 2.37 7.40
N ARG A 103 -5.70 2.27 6.53
CA ARG A 103 -5.84 2.58 5.09
C ARG A 103 -6.63 1.54 4.30
N ILE A 104 -6.79 0.32 4.83
CA ILE A 104 -7.47 -0.80 4.17
C ILE A 104 -8.85 -0.46 3.55
N ASP A 105 -9.68 0.36 4.20
CA ASP A 105 -11.00 0.74 3.68
C ASP A 105 -10.93 1.81 2.57
N THR A 106 -9.76 2.43 2.38
CA THR A 106 -9.48 3.49 1.41
C THR A 106 -8.47 3.10 0.34
N ALA A 107 -7.84 1.93 0.45
CA ALA A 107 -6.81 1.46 -0.46
C ALA A 107 -7.31 1.33 -1.90
N SER A 108 -6.44 1.65 -2.85
CA SER A 108 -6.74 1.65 -4.28
C SER A 108 -6.97 0.23 -4.80
N TYR A 109 -8.22 -0.12 -5.11
CA TYR A 109 -8.54 -1.47 -5.59
C TYR A 109 -7.74 -1.85 -6.85
N SER A 110 -7.59 -0.94 -7.82
CA SER A 110 -6.84 -1.21 -9.05
C SER A 110 -5.36 -1.49 -8.81
N GLU A 111 -4.76 -0.84 -7.80
CA GLU A 111 -3.37 -1.09 -7.40
C GLU A 111 -3.24 -2.46 -6.72
N GLN A 112 -4.14 -2.78 -5.79
CA GLN A 112 -4.19 -4.09 -5.13
C GLN A 112 -4.41 -5.25 -6.13
N ALA A 113 -5.30 -5.08 -7.11
CA ALA A 113 -5.56 -6.06 -8.16
C ALA A 113 -4.38 -6.22 -9.15
N GLN A 114 -3.66 -5.13 -9.45
CA GLN A 114 -2.42 -5.21 -10.23
C GLN A 114 -1.35 -6.00 -9.46
N THR A 115 -1.05 -5.62 -8.21
CA THR A 115 -0.04 -6.29 -7.40
C THR A 115 -0.39 -7.77 -7.14
N ALA A 116 -1.68 -8.09 -6.93
CA ALA A 116 -2.15 -9.47 -6.84
C ALA A 116 -1.93 -10.27 -8.14
N SER A 117 -2.02 -9.62 -9.31
CA SER A 117 -1.69 -10.25 -10.60
C SER A 117 -0.19 -10.50 -10.74
N GLU A 118 0.65 -9.55 -10.32
CA GLU A 118 2.13 -9.69 -10.29
C GLU A 118 2.57 -10.81 -9.33
N ILE A 119 1.92 -10.94 -8.18
CA ILE A 119 2.11 -12.07 -7.25
C ILE A 119 1.80 -13.39 -7.96
N LEU A 120 0.64 -13.51 -8.60
CA LEU A 120 0.27 -14.76 -9.29
C LEU A 120 1.26 -15.14 -10.39
N GLN A 121 1.70 -14.17 -11.19
CA GLN A 121 2.71 -14.39 -12.24
C GLN A 121 4.06 -14.84 -11.66
N SER A 122 4.49 -14.24 -10.54
CA SER A 122 5.73 -14.60 -9.84
C SER A 122 5.72 -16.05 -9.30
N LEU A 123 4.52 -16.61 -9.11
CA LEU A 123 4.29 -17.91 -8.48
C LEU A 123 3.93 -19.05 -9.46
N GLU A 124 4.00 -18.83 -10.78
CA GLU A 124 3.64 -19.85 -11.79
C GLU A 124 4.57 -21.08 -11.74
N ASP A 125 5.89 -20.88 -11.65
CA ASP A 125 6.92 -21.93 -11.62
C ASP A 125 7.77 -21.92 -10.32
N VAL A 126 7.19 -21.43 -9.21
CA VAL A 126 7.88 -21.38 -7.90
C VAL A 126 8.26 -22.79 -7.40
N LYS A 127 9.50 -22.95 -6.94
CA LYS A 127 9.99 -24.17 -6.32
C LYS A 127 10.03 -23.99 -4.81
N ILE A 128 9.36 -24.90 -4.10
CA ILE A 128 9.27 -24.87 -2.63
C ILE A 128 9.58 -26.28 -2.11
N THR A 129 10.50 -26.40 -1.15
CA THR A 129 10.92 -27.69 -0.59
C THR A 129 10.23 -28.04 0.74
N ASN A 130 9.84 -27.03 1.52
CA ASN A 130 9.09 -27.18 2.76
C ASN A 130 7.57 -27.28 2.48
N LYS A 131 6.88 -28.22 3.13
CA LYS A 131 5.46 -28.51 2.86
C LYS A 131 4.49 -27.47 3.41
N ASP A 132 4.81 -26.85 4.54
CA ASP A 132 3.90 -25.91 5.20
C ASP A 132 4.01 -24.54 4.53
N ILE A 133 5.23 -24.11 4.19
CA ILE A 133 5.47 -22.96 3.30
C ILE A 133 4.76 -23.15 1.94
N ALA A 134 4.72 -24.39 1.41
CA ALA A 134 3.98 -24.65 0.17
C ALA A 134 2.46 -24.47 0.33
N LYS A 135 1.87 -24.76 1.50
CA LYS A 135 0.45 -24.43 1.78
C LYS A 135 0.26 -22.91 1.85
N ASP A 136 1.15 -22.21 2.56
CA ASP A 136 1.07 -20.75 2.71
C ASP A 136 1.13 -20.04 1.36
N PHE A 137 1.98 -20.52 0.44
CA PHE A 137 2.04 -20.02 -0.93
C PHE A 137 0.79 -20.34 -1.76
N GLU A 138 0.10 -21.46 -1.53
CA GLU A 138 -1.22 -21.70 -2.12
C GLU A 138 -2.29 -20.78 -1.52
N SER A 139 -2.29 -20.53 -0.21
CA SER A 139 -3.16 -19.54 0.45
C SER A 139 -2.94 -18.13 -0.11
N ILE A 140 -1.69 -17.74 -0.40
CA ILE A 140 -1.35 -16.50 -1.11
C ILE A 140 -1.97 -16.51 -2.52
N LYS A 141 -1.77 -17.58 -3.30
CA LYS A 141 -2.38 -17.70 -4.64
C LYS A 141 -3.91 -17.63 -4.60
N GLU A 142 -4.56 -18.22 -3.60
CA GLU A 142 -6.02 -18.19 -3.46
C GLU A 142 -6.53 -16.79 -3.15
N ASN A 143 -5.95 -16.09 -2.17
CA ASN A 143 -6.36 -14.72 -1.84
C ASN A 143 -6.03 -13.76 -2.99
N ALA A 144 -4.88 -13.89 -3.66
CA ALA A 144 -4.54 -13.09 -4.83
C ALA A 144 -5.54 -13.31 -5.98
N LYS A 145 -5.97 -14.55 -6.26
CA LYS A 145 -7.04 -14.84 -7.24
C LYS A 145 -8.39 -14.21 -6.89
N ILE A 146 -8.65 -13.90 -5.62
CA ILE A 146 -9.86 -13.17 -5.19
C ILE A 146 -9.68 -11.68 -5.45
N VAL A 147 -8.56 -11.08 -4.98
CA VAL A 147 -8.25 -9.65 -5.18
C VAL A 147 -8.16 -9.24 -6.65
N VAL A 148 -7.71 -10.13 -7.54
CA VAL A 148 -7.73 -9.87 -9.01
C VAL A 148 -9.15 -9.79 -9.58
N LYS A 149 -10.14 -10.44 -8.96
CA LYS A 149 -11.52 -10.54 -9.47
C LYS A 149 -12.45 -9.49 -8.90
N GLU A 150 -12.28 -9.14 -7.63
CA GLU A 150 -13.20 -8.27 -6.89
C GLU A 150 -12.51 -7.49 -5.77
N ASP A 151 -13.13 -6.37 -5.37
CA ASP A 151 -12.65 -5.49 -4.31
C ASP A 151 -12.86 -6.08 -2.90
N ASN A 152 -12.21 -7.21 -2.66
CA ASN A 152 -12.36 -8.01 -1.45
C ASN A 152 -11.33 -7.60 -0.39
N ARG A 153 -11.77 -6.71 0.50
CA ARG A 153 -10.94 -6.17 1.59
C ARG A 153 -10.47 -7.23 2.60
N GLU A 154 -11.17 -8.36 2.74
CA GLU A 154 -10.67 -9.47 3.57
C GLU A 154 -9.53 -10.21 2.88
N ALA A 155 -9.64 -10.51 1.57
CA ALA A 155 -8.54 -11.14 0.84
C ALA A 155 -7.27 -10.27 0.81
N MET A 156 -7.41 -8.93 0.68
CA MET A 156 -6.29 -7.99 0.84
C MET A 156 -5.65 -8.07 2.24
N ARG A 157 -6.48 -8.12 3.29
CA ARG A 157 -6.02 -8.27 4.69
C ARG A 157 -5.27 -9.58 4.91
N GLN A 158 -5.75 -10.67 4.32
CA GLN A 158 -5.13 -11.98 4.43
C GLN A 158 -3.79 -12.04 3.68
N LEU A 159 -3.70 -11.45 2.48
CA LEU A 159 -2.41 -11.31 1.79
C LEU A 159 -1.39 -10.56 2.66
N HIS A 160 -1.78 -9.41 3.23
CA HIS A 160 -0.90 -8.67 4.15
C HIS A 160 -0.39 -9.55 5.30
N ARG A 161 -1.29 -10.24 6.00
CA ARG A 161 -0.92 -11.06 7.16
C ARG A 161 -0.06 -12.27 6.78
N LEU A 162 -0.35 -12.93 5.66
CA LEU A 162 0.46 -14.03 5.14
C LEU A 162 1.87 -13.56 4.79
N PHE A 163 2.01 -12.44 4.09
CA PHE A 163 3.34 -11.87 3.78
C PHE A 163 4.07 -11.39 5.04
N HIS A 164 3.37 -10.76 5.99
CA HIS A 164 3.94 -10.31 7.27
C HIS A 164 4.48 -11.47 8.11
N ASP A 165 3.66 -12.51 8.34
CA ASP A 165 4.06 -13.66 9.15
C ASP A 165 5.21 -14.43 8.48
N LEU A 166 5.14 -14.64 7.16
CA LEU A 166 6.26 -15.21 6.42
C LEU A 166 7.51 -14.31 6.45
N ASP A 167 7.41 -12.98 6.42
CA ASP A 167 8.57 -12.08 6.48
C ASP A 167 9.30 -12.22 7.82
N ILE A 168 8.54 -12.35 8.92
CA ILE A 168 9.06 -12.63 10.26
C ILE A 168 9.84 -13.95 10.28
N TYR A 169 9.26 -15.05 9.81
CA TYR A 169 9.94 -16.35 9.85
C TYR A 169 11.11 -16.42 8.88
N PHE A 170 10.95 -15.94 7.64
CA PHE A 170 12.02 -15.98 6.65
C PHE A 170 13.22 -15.15 7.08
N ASN A 171 13.02 -13.95 7.62
CA ASN A 171 14.12 -13.06 7.99
C ASN A 171 14.53 -13.12 9.46
N GLY A 172 13.96 -14.04 10.25
CA GLY A 172 14.35 -14.28 11.64
C GLY A 172 13.98 -13.14 12.60
N TYR A 173 12.89 -12.42 12.35
CA TYR A 173 12.40 -11.35 13.23
C TYR A 173 11.65 -11.94 14.45
N ASP A 174 11.05 -11.09 15.29
CA ASP A 174 10.38 -11.52 16.52
C ASP A 174 9.05 -12.25 16.24
N TYR A 175 9.00 -13.55 16.54
CA TYR A 175 7.82 -14.40 16.33
C TYR A 175 6.60 -13.96 17.16
N HIS A 176 6.80 -13.17 18.23
CA HIS A 176 5.70 -12.58 19.01
C HIS A 176 4.86 -11.54 18.26
N GLN A 177 5.33 -11.07 17.10
CA GLN A 177 4.64 -10.08 16.28
C GLN A 177 3.64 -10.69 15.29
N THR A 178 3.73 -12.00 15.05
CA THR A 178 2.92 -12.73 14.07
C THR A 178 1.40 -12.66 14.33
N PHE A 179 0.61 -12.69 13.26
CA PHE A 179 -0.85 -12.81 13.32
C PHE A 179 -1.32 -14.26 13.50
N GLY A 180 -0.45 -15.24 13.23
CA GLY A 180 -0.74 -16.67 13.31
C GLY A 180 -1.65 -17.16 12.18
N VAL A 181 -1.45 -16.62 10.95
CA VAL A 181 -2.25 -17.01 9.77
C VAL A 181 -1.56 -18.03 8.86
N THR A 182 -0.28 -18.30 9.08
CA THR A 182 0.52 -19.28 8.32
C THR A 182 0.50 -20.67 8.96
N GLU A 183 0.65 -21.69 8.11
CA GLU A 183 0.91 -23.07 8.52
C GLU A 183 2.38 -23.26 8.93
N PHE A 184 3.31 -22.54 8.30
CA PHE A 184 4.70 -22.47 8.75
C PHE A 184 4.85 -21.55 9.96
N THR A 185 5.62 -22.00 10.97
CA THR A 185 5.78 -21.28 12.25
C THR A 185 7.25 -21.14 12.71
N GLY A 186 8.21 -21.23 11.78
CA GLY A 186 9.64 -21.33 12.08
C GLY A 186 10.10 -22.77 12.41
N GLU A 187 11.38 -22.91 12.73
CA GLU A 187 12.02 -24.15 13.23
C GLU A 187 12.34 -24.08 14.73
#